data_AF-A0A954L725-F1
#
_entry.id   AF-A0A954L725-F1
#
_cell.length_a   1.000
_cell.length_b   1.000
_cell.length_c   1.000
_cell.angle_alpha   90.00
_cell.angle_beta   90.00
_cell.angle_gamma   90.00
#
_symmetry.space_group_name_H-M   'P 1'
#
loop_
_entity.id
_entity.type
_entity.pdbx_description
1 polymer ?
#
loop_
_entity_poly.entity_id
_entity_poly.type
_entity_poly.pdbx_seq_one_letter_code
_entity_poly.pdbx_strand_id
1 'polypeptide(L)'
;MANGPKAEALLQRVESRLRLASLTRAIYGCSLIALGLACAAVLAVRLLGLVDSAGQRPEWLLFLPAIAVLLAFLTHKRVVRQMAARQIDQHAGTNDLFLTLATLDSSAGEYQPLVAFSAETTAESIEPAAVVPFRVRRPVLHLMSVLTVFVLLLVFVPQLDPFGKLEAVEQTRKAKHELSLIARTARERRDDLDKKTLVATERREAIEQEIAKMLSNFRQMKPQQRESNSKVLGSHRSDLNDQWKMVSTDQLRQMLSQQVSSQQFGGERAQKMNDWLKDLQQGDTTSLQNEMNDMKETAEAMLNAKSPEERKQLANQLRRKLQDMKRFSSEKATSPELASALDRAMKALEAAAQAAENGESMDPEMAEQAAEALRESLQQAAGELKEMASNAQDMQRLEEALDALRRAESLNKNG
;
A
#
# COMPACT_ATOMS: atom_id res chain seq x y z
N MET A 1 61.28 -46.31 -24.44
CA MET A 1 60.64 -45.28 -23.59
C MET A 1 60.71 -45.79 -22.17
N ALA A 2 61.74 -45.38 -21.42
CA ALA A 2 61.95 -45.80 -20.04
C ALA A 2 61.11 -44.89 -19.14
N ASN A 3 59.81 -45.18 -19.05
CA ASN A 3 58.90 -44.40 -18.22
C ASN A 3 59.00 -44.97 -16.81
N GLY A 4 59.56 -44.20 -15.87
CA GLY A 4 59.50 -44.52 -14.44
C GLY A 4 58.08 -44.27 -13.92
N PRO A 5 57.26 -45.30 -13.66
CA PRO A 5 55.86 -45.11 -13.32
C PRO A 5 55.66 -44.38 -11.99
N LYS A 6 56.57 -44.52 -11.03
CA LYS A 6 56.47 -43.85 -9.72
C LYS A 6 56.85 -42.38 -9.81
N ALA A 7 57.89 -42.04 -10.56
CA ALA A 7 58.30 -40.66 -10.78
C ALA A 7 57.23 -39.85 -11.54
N GLU A 8 56.59 -40.45 -12.55
CA GLU A 8 55.46 -39.82 -13.24
C GLU A 8 54.22 -39.68 -12.34
N ALA A 9 53.90 -40.70 -11.54
CA ALA A 9 52.80 -40.64 -10.58
C ALA A 9 53.05 -39.56 -9.50
N LEU A 10 54.29 -39.39 -9.05
CA LEU A 10 54.68 -38.32 -8.13
C LEU A 10 54.46 -36.94 -8.77
N LEU A 11 54.93 -36.74 -10.00
CA LEU A 11 54.72 -35.49 -10.75
C LEU A 11 53.24 -35.16 -10.93
N GLN A 12 52.41 -36.12 -11.34
CA GLN A 12 50.96 -35.92 -11.51
C GLN A 12 50.26 -35.61 -10.18
N ARG A 13 50.66 -36.27 -9.09
CA ARG A 13 50.12 -36.00 -7.74
C ARG A 13 50.51 -34.62 -7.22
N VAL A 14 51.76 -34.19 -7.42
CA VAL A 14 52.20 -32.85 -7.03
C VAL A 14 51.54 -31.79 -7.91
N GLU A 15 51.42 -32.04 -9.21
CA GLU A 15 50.73 -31.15 -10.15
C GLU A 15 49.26 -30.95 -9.79
N SER A 16 48.51 -32.03 -9.56
CA SER A 16 47.11 -31.94 -9.12
C SER A 16 46.96 -31.19 -7.79
N ARG A 17 47.88 -31.40 -6.84
CA ARG A 17 47.92 -30.65 -5.58
C ARG A 17 48.23 -29.18 -5.79
N LEU A 18 49.16 -28.83 -6.67
CA LEU A 18 49.45 -27.43 -7.02
C LEU A 18 48.26 -26.75 -7.72
N ARG A 19 47.55 -27.46 -8.60
CA ARG A 19 46.32 -26.96 -9.24
C ARG A 19 45.24 -26.68 -8.18
N LEU A 20 45.02 -27.61 -7.26
CA LEU A 20 44.07 -27.41 -6.16
C LEU A 20 44.50 -26.28 -5.22
N ALA A 21 45.79 -26.18 -4.88
CA ALA A 21 46.33 -25.14 -4.01
C ALA A 21 46.27 -23.74 -4.64
N SER A 22 46.46 -23.64 -5.96
CA SER A 22 46.35 -22.37 -6.68
C SER A 22 44.89 -21.97 -6.89
N LEU A 23 43.99 -22.91 -7.19
CA LEU A 23 42.55 -22.66 -7.26
C LEU A 23 42.00 -22.21 -5.91
N THR A 24 42.33 -22.89 -4.82
CA THR A 24 41.88 -22.50 -3.46
C THR A 24 42.40 -21.13 -3.04
N ARG A 25 43.63 -20.75 -3.39
CA ARG A 25 44.15 -19.39 -3.19
C ARG A 25 43.39 -18.35 -4.01
N ALA A 26 43.07 -18.66 -5.26
CA ALA A 26 42.26 -17.78 -6.11
C ALA A 26 40.85 -17.60 -5.54
N ILE A 27 40.18 -18.69 -5.15
CA ILE A 27 38.85 -18.67 -4.51
C ILE A 27 38.89 -17.81 -3.23
N TYR A 28 39.89 -18.01 -2.38
CA TYR A 28 40.05 -17.22 -1.16
C TYR A 28 40.22 -15.71 -1.47
N GLY A 29 41.11 -15.36 -2.38
CA GLY A 29 41.35 -13.97 -2.78
C GLY A 29 40.10 -13.32 -3.38
N CYS A 30 39.45 -13.99 -4.33
CA CYS A 30 38.21 -13.50 -4.95
C CYS A 30 37.06 -13.39 -3.93
N SER A 31 36.94 -14.34 -3.00
CA SER A 31 35.90 -14.31 -1.96
C SER A 31 36.10 -13.14 -1.00
N LEU A 32 37.34 -12.85 -0.60
CA LEU A 32 37.64 -11.69 0.25
C LEU A 32 37.33 -10.37 -0.47
N ILE A 33 37.71 -10.24 -1.73
CA ILE A 33 37.42 -9.03 -2.53
C ILE A 33 35.91 -8.86 -2.68
N ALA A 34 35.19 -9.93 -3.05
CA ALA A 34 33.74 -9.89 -3.20
C ALA A 34 33.04 -9.50 -1.89
N LEU A 35 33.45 -10.10 -0.77
CA LEU A 35 32.86 -9.81 0.53
C LEU A 35 33.21 -8.38 1.01
N GLY A 36 34.43 -7.91 0.77
CA GLY A 36 34.82 -6.52 1.06
C GLY A 36 34.02 -5.50 0.27
N LEU A 37 33.81 -5.74 -1.03
CA LEU A 37 32.95 -4.91 -1.88
C LEU A 37 31.49 -4.95 -1.42
N ALA A 38 30.99 -6.12 -1.00
CA ALA A 38 29.65 -6.26 -0.45
C ALA A 38 29.48 -5.48 0.85
N CYS A 39 30.45 -5.55 1.78
CA CYS A 39 30.47 -4.74 3.00
C CYS A 39 30.39 -3.24 2.66
N ALA A 40 31.23 -2.77 1.72
CA ALA A 40 31.26 -1.36 1.32
C ALA A 40 29.93 -0.93 0.68
N ALA A 41 29.34 -1.77 -0.17
CA ALA A 41 28.05 -1.49 -0.80
C ALA A 41 26.92 -1.45 0.23
N VAL A 42 26.86 -2.41 1.17
CA VAL A 42 25.85 -2.42 2.24
C VAL A 42 25.99 -1.19 3.12
N LEU A 43 27.22 -0.82 3.50
CA LEU A 43 27.48 0.40 4.25
C LEU A 43 27.03 1.64 3.48
N ALA A 44 27.36 1.75 2.19
CA ALA A 44 26.93 2.86 1.37
C ALA A 44 25.39 2.93 1.29
N VAL A 45 24.71 1.81 1.04
CA VAL A 45 23.25 1.77 0.99
C VAL A 45 22.62 2.14 2.33
N ARG A 46 23.15 1.62 3.45
CA ARG A 46 22.64 1.88 4.80
C ARG A 46 22.90 3.30 5.29
N LEU A 47 24.03 3.91 4.90
CA LEU A 47 24.39 5.27 5.30
C LEU A 47 23.80 6.36 4.40
N LEU A 48 23.52 6.05 3.12
CA LEU A 48 22.93 7.00 2.18
C LEU A 48 21.42 6.80 1.95
N GLY A 49 20.80 5.77 2.53
CA GLY A 49 19.36 5.51 2.39
C GLY A 49 18.92 5.23 0.94
N LEU A 50 19.80 4.69 0.09
CA LEU A 50 19.59 4.59 -1.37
C LEU A 50 18.58 3.53 -1.80
N VAL A 51 18.28 2.54 -0.97
CA VAL A 51 17.47 1.37 -1.34
C VAL A 51 16.42 1.08 -0.28
N ASP A 52 15.17 0.92 -0.73
CA ASP A 52 14.01 0.58 0.09
C ASP A 52 14.23 -0.74 0.86
N SER A 53 13.77 -0.76 2.11
CA SER A 53 13.82 -1.91 3.01
C SER A 53 13.10 -3.15 2.44
N ALA A 54 12.12 -2.97 1.55
CA ALA A 54 11.45 -4.07 0.83
C ALA A 54 12.36 -4.77 -0.21
N GLY A 55 13.40 -4.08 -0.69
CA GLY A 55 14.38 -4.60 -1.66
C GLY A 55 15.57 -5.34 -1.01
N GLN A 56 15.72 -5.27 0.32
CA GLN A 56 16.80 -5.94 1.06
C GLN A 56 16.47 -7.42 1.33
N ARG A 57 16.05 -8.17 0.30
CA ARG A 57 15.87 -9.62 0.43
C ARG A 57 17.25 -10.27 0.58
N PRO A 58 17.51 -11.10 1.59
CA PRO A 58 18.82 -11.72 1.81
C PRO A 58 19.22 -12.70 0.71
N GLU A 59 18.32 -13.01 -0.23
CA GLU A 59 18.51 -13.93 -1.35
C GLU A 59 19.72 -13.58 -2.22
N TRP A 60 20.04 -12.28 -2.39
CA TRP A 60 21.17 -11.88 -3.23
C TRP A 60 22.53 -12.32 -2.65
N LEU A 61 22.60 -12.60 -1.34
CA LEU A 61 23.81 -13.07 -0.67
C LEU A 61 24.27 -14.44 -1.19
N LEU A 62 23.35 -15.23 -1.75
CA LEU A 62 23.66 -16.54 -2.35
C LEU A 62 24.45 -16.41 -3.66
N PHE A 63 24.35 -15.29 -4.37
CA PHE A 63 25.10 -15.07 -5.61
C PHE A 63 26.57 -14.70 -5.36
N LEU A 64 26.90 -14.18 -4.17
CA LEU A 64 28.25 -13.76 -3.82
C LEU A 64 29.31 -14.88 -3.90
N PRO A 65 29.10 -16.07 -3.28
CA PRO A 65 30.04 -17.17 -3.42
C PRO A 65 30.11 -17.70 -4.85
N ALA A 66 29.00 -17.71 -5.59
CA ALA A 66 28.97 -18.16 -6.98
C ALA A 66 29.83 -17.27 -7.90
N ILE A 67 29.71 -15.95 -7.75
CA ILE A 67 30.52 -14.97 -8.49
C ILE A 67 32.01 -15.11 -8.11
N ALA A 68 32.31 -15.29 -6.82
CA ALA A 68 33.68 -15.47 -6.37
C ALA A 68 34.35 -16.72 -6.95
N VAL A 69 33.62 -17.85 -7.04
CA VAL A 69 34.12 -19.08 -7.67
C VAL A 69 34.34 -18.90 -9.17
N LEU A 70 33.41 -18.22 -9.86
CA LEU A 70 33.55 -17.95 -11.29
C LEU A 70 34.77 -17.06 -11.58
N LEU A 71 34.95 -15.98 -10.82
CA LEU A 71 36.13 -15.11 -10.93
C LEU A 71 37.43 -15.84 -10.59
N ALA A 72 37.40 -16.75 -9.60
CA ALA A 72 38.56 -17.56 -9.27
C ALA A 72 38.94 -18.53 -10.39
N PHE A 73 37.97 -19.09 -11.11
CA PHE A 73 38.23 -19.95 -12.27
C PHE A 73 38.87 -19.15 -13.42
N LEU A 74 38.43 -17.91 -13.64
CA LEU A 74 38.99 -17.03 -14.66
C LEU A 74 40.40 -16.51 -14.31
N THR A 75 40.70 -16.31 -13.03
CA THR A 75 41.97 -15.70 -12.57
C THR A 75 43.01 -16.71 -12.09
N HIS A 76 42.64 -17.99 -11.96
CA HIS A 76 43.56 -19.06 -11.57
C HIS A 76 44.70 -19.22 -12.61
N LYS A 77 45.94 -19.10 -12.13
CA LYS A 77 47.14 -19.32 -12.95
C LYS A 77 47.26 -20.80 -13.33
N ARG A 78 47.35 -21.09 -14.63
CA ARG A 78 47.59 -22.44 -15.14
C ARG A 78 48.89 -23.01 -14.58
N VAL A 79 48.80 -24.17 -13.93
CA VAL A 79 49.96 -24.90 -13.41
C VAL A 79 50.53 -25.76 -14.52
N VAL A 80 51.77 -25.50 -14.90
CA VAL A 80 52.52 -26.28 -15.90
C VAL A 80 53.30 -27.39 -15.19
N ARG A 81 53.46 -28.57 -15.84
CA ARG A 81 54.22 -29.72 -15.31
C ARG A 81 55.63 -29.36 -14.83
N GLN A 82 56.30 -28.43 -15.51
CA GLN A 82 57.61 -27.89 -15.11
C GLN A 82 57.60 -27.19 -13.74
N MET A 83 56.49 -26.56 -13.34
CA MET A 83 56.37 -25.95 -12.02
C MET A 83 56.27 -27.01 -10.92
N ALA A 84 55.54 -28.11 -11.18
CA ALA A 84 55.47 -29.23 -10.25
C ALA A 84 56.84 -29.88 -10.07
N ALA A 85 57.57 -30.08 -11.17
CA ALA A 85 58.93 -30.58 -11.15
C ALA A 85 59.89 -29.69 -10.34
N ARG A 86 59.92 -28.37 -10.61
CA ARG A 86 60.71 -27.41 -9.82
C ARG A 86 60.36 -27.42 -8.34
N GLN A 87 59.07 -27.56 -8.01
CA GLN A 87 58.62 -27.59 -6.62
C GLN A 87 59.13 -28.85 -5.89
N ILE A 88 59.18 -29.99 -6.58
CA ILE A 88 59.76 -31.24 -6.07
C ILE A 88 61.27 -31.07 -5.89
N ASP A 89 61.97 -30.55 -6.91
CA ASP A 89 63.43 -30.37 -6.86
C ASP A 89 63.87 -29.43 -5.74
N GLN A 90 63.14 -28.34 -5.53
CA GLN A 90 63.40 -27.38 -4.44
C GLN A 90 63.15 -27.98 -3.05
N HIS A 91 62.16 -28.87 -2.92
CA HIS A 91 61.83 -29.48 -1.63
C HIS A 91 62.78 -30.64 -1.30
N ALA A 92 63.15 -31.46 -2.29
CA ALA A 92 63.98 -32.64 -2.12
C ALA A 92 65.49 -32.37 -2.28
N GLY A 93 65.88 -31.18 -2.80
CA GLY A 93 67.28 -30.82 -3.02
C GLY A 93 67.92 -31.57 -4.21
N THR A 94 67.13 -31.97 -5.20
CA THR A 94 67.54 -32.92 -6.25
C THR A 94 68.16 -32.27 -7.49
N ASN A 95 68.65 -31.04 -7.40
CA ASN A 95 69.39 -30.33 -8.45
C ASN A 95 68.74 -30.45 -9.86
N ASP A 96 67.46 -30.10 -9.98
CA ASP A 96 66.69 -30.11 -11.23
C ASP A 96 66.50 -31.51 -11.89
N LEU A 97 66.64 -32.60 -11.14
CA LEU A 97 66.39 -33.98 -11.60
C LEU A 97 64.94 -34.17 -12.11
N PHE A 98 63.95 -33.67 -11.38
CA PHE A 98 62.54 -33.80 -11.81
C PHE A 98 62.21 -32.81 -12.93
N LEU A 99 62.86 -31.64 -12.98
CA LEU A 99 62.71 -30.67 -14.06
C LEU A 99 63.23 -31.24 -15.38
N THR A 100 64.42 -31.86 -15.34
CA THR A 100 64.99 -32.55 -16.50
C THR A 100 64.10 -33.70 -16.93
N LEU A 101 63.58 -34.51 -16.00
CA LEU A 101 62.57 -35.56 -16.24
C LEU A 101 61.33 -35.00 -16.97
N ALA A 102 60.82 -33.84 -16.53
CA ALA A 102 59.65 -33.20 -17.13
C ALA A 102 59.90 -32.60 -18.54
N THR A 103 61.16 -32.46 -18.95
CA THR A 103 61.57 -31.97 -20.28
C THR A 103 62.17 -33.06 -21.18
N LEU A 104 62.27 -34.32 -20.72
CA LEU A 104 62.86 -35.44 -21.46
C LEU A 104 62.21 -35.65 -22.83
N ASP A 105 60.88 -35.49 -22.94
CA ASP A 105 60.14 -35.64 -24.20
C ASP A 105 60.61 -34.65 -25.29
N SER A 106 61.25 -33.55 -24.89
CA SER A 106 61.78 -32.50 -25.76
C SER A 106 63.30 -32.50 -25.89
N SER A 107 64.01 -33.41 -25.19
CA SER A 107 65.47 -33.47 -25.12
C SER A 107 66.00 -34.78 -25.69
N ALA A 108 66.75 -34.75 -26.78
CA ALA A 108 67.36 -35.95 -27.37
C ALA A 108 68.73 -36.26 -26.72
N GLY A 109 68.93 -37.49 -26.21
CA GLY A 109 70.25 -37.94 -25.75
C GLY A 109 70.25 -39.29 -25.04
N GLU A 110 71.44 -39.90 -24.94
CA GLU A 110 71.68 -41.21 -24.31
C GLU A 110 71.52 -41.22 -22.78
N TYR A 111 71.39 -40.05 -22.15
CA TYR A 111 71.25 -39.87 -20.69
C TYR A 111 69.81 -40.04 -20.19
N GLN A 112 68.81 -40.12 -21.07
CA GLN A 112 67.39 -40.32 -20.71
C GLN A 112 67.13 -41.48 -19.73
N PRO A 113 67.64 -42.71 -19.94
CA PRO A 113 67.39 -43.82 -19.02
C PRO A 113 68.04 -43.62 -17.65
N LEU A 114 69.17 -42.90 -17.58
CA LEU A 114 69.86 -42.62 -16.32
C LEU A 114 69.07 -41.62 -15.46
N VAL A 115 68.54 -40.57 -16.08
CA VAL A 115 67.67 -39.58 -15.41
C VAL A 115 66.37 -40.25 -14.95
N ALA A 116 65.76 -41.08 -15.79
CA ALA A 116 64.54 -41.81 -15.44
C ALA A 116 64.76 -42.77 -14.25
N PHE A 117 65.85 -43.54 -14.24
CA PHE A 117 66.17 -44.46 -13.15
C PHE A 117 66.47 -43.73 -11.82
N SER A 118 67.24 -42.63 -11.89
CA SER A 118 67.57 -41.81 -10.72
C SER A 118 66.32 -41.12 -10.14
N ALA A 119 65.45 -40.60 -11.01
CA ALA A 119 64.19 -40.00 -10.58
C ALA A 119 63.23 -41.03 -9.97
N GLU A 120 63.18 -42.25 -10.51
CA GLU A 120 62.35 -43.35 -9.96
C GLU A 120 62.79 -43.74 -8.55
N THR A 121 64.09 -43.89 -8.33
CA THR A 121 64.65 -44.23 -7.01
C THR A 121 64.40 -43.12 -6.00
N THR A 122 64.55 -41.87 -6.43
CA THR A 122 64.37 -40.69 -5.57
C THR A 122 62.89 -40.42 -5.28
N ALA A 123 61.98 -40.78 -6.20
CA ALA A 123 60.54 -40.57 -6.03
C ALA A 123 59.95 -41.38 -4.86
N GLU A 124 60.56 -42.51 -4.47
CA GLU A 124 60.07 -43.36 -3.38
C GLU A 124 60.17 -42.70 -2.00
N SER A 125 61.13 -41.80 -1.81
CA SER A 125 61.36 -41.13 -0.53
C SER A 125 60.61 -39.80 -0.37
N ILE A 126 59.95 -39.32 -1.43
CA ILE A 126 59.29 -38.00 -1.45
C ILE A 126 57.80 -38.15 -1.22
N GLU A 127 57.31 -37.57 -0.13
CA GLU A 127 55.87 -37.44 0.11
C GLU A 127 55.27 -36.23 -0.62
N PRO A 128 54.27 -36.40 -1.51
CA PRO A 128 53.63 -35.28 -2.22
C PRO A 128 53.01 -34.22 -1.30
N ALA A 129 52.69 -34.59 -0.05
CA ALA A 129 52.07 -33.69 0.92
C ALA A 129 53.05 -32.75 1.63
N ALA A 130 54.30 -33.17 1.76
CA ALA A 130 55.37 -32.31 2.27
C ALA A 130 55.73 -31.23 1.23
N VAL A 131 55.78 -31.60 -0.06
CA VAL A 131 56.11 -30.70 -1.18
C VAL A 131 55.10 -29.55 -1.32
N VAL A 132 53.80 -29.82 -1.12
CA VAL A 132 52.73 -28.81 -1.21
C VAL A 132 51.81 -28.91 0.00
N PRO A 133 52.12 -28.19 1.11
CA PRO A 133 51.31 -28.23 2.31
C PRO A 133 50.02 -27.40 2.16
N PHE A 134 48.86 -28.02 2.39
CA PHE A 134 47.57 -27.32 2.42
C PHE A 134 47.32 -26.67 3.78
N ARG A 135 47.48 -25.34 3.86
CA ARG A 135 47.23 -24.56 5.08
C ARG A 135 45.87 -23.87 5.02
N VAL A 136 44.80 -24.63 5.28
CA VAL A 136 43.41 -24.12 5.14
C VAL A 136 42.93 -23.33 6.37
N ARG A 137 43.53 -23.55 7.55
CA ARG A 137 43.07 -22.96 8.82
C ARG A 137 43.06 -21.44 8.84
N ARG A 138 44.16 -20.79 8.43
CA ARG A 138 44.27 -19.32 8.40
C ARG A 138 43.29 -18.66 7.42
N PRO A 139 43.21 -19.06 6.14
CA PRO A 139 42.29 -18.42 5.20
C PRO A 139 40.82 -18.63 5.60
N VAL A 140 40.45 -19.79 6.15
CA VAL A 140 39.09 -20.00 6.66
C VAL A 140 38.79 -19.06 7.83
N LEU A 141 39.72 -18.89 8.77
CA LEU A 141 39.53 -17.97 9.90
C LEU A 141 39.35 -16.52 9.45
N HIS A 142 40.12 -16.07 8.45
CA HIS A 142 39.95 -14.75 7.85
C HIS A 142 38.57 -14.60 7.19
N LEU A 143 38.13 -15.54 6.36
CA LEU A 143 36.81 -15.49 5.74
C LEU A 143 35.69 -15.45 6.79
N MET A 144 35.77 -16.28 7.83
CA MET A 144 34.81 -16.28 8.92
C MET A 144 34.79 -14.95 9.68
N SER A 145 35.96 -14.34 9.91
CA SER A 145 36.04 -13.02 10.57
C SER A 145 35.38 -11.92 9.74
N VAL A 146 35.63 -11.87 8.43
CA VAL A 146 35.02 -10.86 7.55
C VAL A 146 33.53 -11.09 7.42
N LEU A 147 33.09 -12.35 7.34
CA LEU A 147 31.68 -12.71 7.31
C LEU A 147 30.96 -12.29 8.60
N THR A 148 31.62 -12.48 9.75
CA THR A 148 31.08 -12.03 11.05
C THR A 148 30.92 -10.52 11.08
N VAL A 149 31.92 -9.77 10.61
CA VAL A 149 31.82 -8.30 10.49
C VAL A 149 30.67 -7.90 9.55
N PHE A 150 30.53 -8.57 8.41
CA PHE A 150 29.44 -8.32 7.47
C PHE A 150 28.05 -8.53 8.10
N VAL A 151 27.87 -9.62 8.86
CA VAL A 151 26.61 -9.88 9.58
C VAL A 151 26.36 -8.83 10.65
N LEU A 152 27.39 -8.43 11.41
CA LEU A 152 27.27 -7.37 12.41
C LEU A 152 26.85 -6.05 11.76
N LEU A 153 27.38 -5.72 10.58
CA LEU A 153 26.97 -4.52 9.84
C LEU A 153 25.49 -4.56 9.46
N LEU A 154 24.96 -5.70 9.05
CA LEU A 154 23.54 -5.83 8.68
C LEU A 154 22.59 -5.67 9.87
N VAL A 155 22.98 -6.20 11.05
CA VAL A 155 22.15 -6.22 12.25
C VAL A 155 22.25 -4.91 13.04
N PHE A 156 23.47 -4.39 13.24
CA PHE A 156 23.71 -3.29 14.17
C PHE A 156 23.80 -1.91 13.52
N VAL A 157 24.00 -1.81 12.21
CA VAL A 157 24.04 -0.49 11.55
C VAL A 157 22.62 -0.05 11.21
N PRO A 158 22.08 0.96 11.93
CA PRO A 158 20.77 1.51 11.58
C PRO A 158 20.84 2.15 10.19
N GLN A 159 19.70 2.15 9.49
CA GLN A 159 19.58 2.93 8.26
C GLN A 159 19.61 4.41 8.64
N LEU A 160 20.67 5.10 8.23
CA LEU A 160 20.72 6.55 8.29
C LEU A 160 20.21 7.04 6.94
N ASP A 161 19.12 7.80 6.95
CA ASP A 161 18.57 8.46 5.77
C ASP A 161 18.85 9.96 5.85
N PRO A 162 20.05 10.42 5.47
CA PRO A 162 20.38 11.84 5.49
C PRO A 162 19.58 12.65 4.45
N PHE A 163 18.83 12.00 3.55
CA PHE A 163 18.10 12.65 2.47
C PHE A 163 16.57 12.54 2.58
N GLY A 164 16.03 11.86 3.61
CA GLY A 164 14.59 11.70 3.87
C GLY A 164 13.82 10.95 2.78
N LYS A 165 14.50 10.23 1.88
CA LYS A 165 13.87 9.57 0.74
C LYS A 165 13.03 8.36 1.14
N LEU A 166 13.48 7.61 2.14
CA LEU A 166 12.76 6.43 2.63
C LEU A 166 11.50 6.85 3.38
N GLU A 167 11.58 7.92 4.16
CA GLU A 167 10.41 8.48 4.84
C GLU A 167 9.37 8.96 3.82
N ALA A 168 9.79 9.64 2.75
CA ALA A 168 8.90 10.05 1.67
C ALA A 168 8.22 8.83 0.98
N VAL A 169 8.98 7.77 0.69
CA VAL A 169 8.42 6.52 0.11
C VAL A 169 7.45 5.83 1.07
N GLU A 170 7.74 5.81 2.37
CA GLU A 170 6.84 5.22 3.35
C GLU A 170 5.57 6.06 3.55
N GLN A 171 5.70 7.38 3.60
CA GLN A 171 4.56 8.31 3.68
C GLN A 171 3.66 8.17 2.45
N THR A 172 4.24 8.12 1.25
CA THR A 172 3.44 7.90 0.03
C THR A 172 2.73 6.55 0.03
N ARG A 173 3.39 5.48 0.48
CA ARG A 173 2.76 4.16 0.62
C ARG A 173 1.61 4.15 1.63
N LYS A 174 1.80 4.79 2.79
CA LYS A 174 0.75 4.97 3.81
C LYS A 174 -0.42 5.76 3.26
N ALA A 175 -0.16 6.89 2.58
CA ALA A 175 -1.18 7.71 1.95
C ALA A 175 -1.98 6.92 0.90
N LYS A 176 -1.32 6.16 0.01
CA LYS A 176 -1.99 5.26 -0.95
C LYS A 176 -2.90 4.27 -0.25
N HIS A 177 -2.41 3.63 0.81
CA HIS A 177 -3.19 2.66 1.55
C HIS A 177 -4.42 3.30 2.22
N GLU A 178 -4.26 4.46 2.85
CA GLU A 178 -5.37 5.20 3.46
C GLU A 178 -6.42 5.63 2.42
N LEU A 179 -6.00 6.14 1.26
CA LEU A 179 -6.92 6.50 0.17
C LEU A 179 -7.69 5.29 -0.35
N SER A 180 -7.02 4.14 -0.50
CA SER A 180 -7.68 2.90 -0.91
C SER A 180 -8.73 2.42 0.11
N LEU A 181 -8.45 2.58 1.40
CA LEU A 181 -9.40 2.28 2.48
C LEU A 181 -10.58 3.26 2.48
N ILE A 182 -10.33 4.56 2.24
CA ILE A 182 -11.39 5.56 2.10
C ILE A 182 -12.31 5.19 0.94
N ALA A 183 -11.76 4.92 -0.24
CA ALA A 183 -12.54 4.54 -1.43
C ALA A 183 -13.37 3.28 -1.17
N ARG A 184 -12.75 2.24 -0.60
CA ARG A 184 -13.42 0.98 -0.30
C ARG A 184 -14.54 1.13 0.72
N THR A 185 -14.28 1.82 1.83
CA THR A 185 -15.30 2.05 2.87
C THR A 185 -16.45 2.93 2.37
N ALA A 186 -16.17 3.87 1.45
CA ALA A 186 -17.21 4.67 0.82
C ALA A 186 -18.08 3.84 -0.13
N ARG A 187 -17.45 2.97 -0.94
CA ARG A 187 -18.17 2.06 -1.85
C ARG A 187 -19.04 1.06 -1.10
N GLU A 188 -18.49 0.38 -0.09
CA GLU A 188 -19.25 -0.58 0.74
C GLU A 188 -20.47 0.10 1.40
N ARG A 189 -20.29 1.31 1.94
CA ARG A 189 -21.40 2.05 2.54
C ARG A 189 -22.42 2.52 1.51
N ARG A 190 -21.99 2.89 0.31
CA ARG A 190 -22.89 3.25 -0.79
C ARG A 190 -23.77 2.06 -1.19
N ASP A 191 -23.19 0.87 -1.31
CA ASP A 191 -23.96 -0.33 -1.65
C ASP A 191 -25.04 -0.64 -0.59
N ASP A 192 -24.75 -0.36 0.69
CA ASP A 192 -25.72 -0.48 1.77
C ASP A 192 -26.80 0.62 1.71
N LEU A 193 -26.44 1.85 1.35
CA LEU A 193 -27.40 2.94 1.13
C LEU A 193 -28.35 2.63 -0.02
N ASP A 194 -27.84 2.07 -1.12
CA ASP A 194 -28.68 1.72 -2.26
C ASP A 194 -29.75 0.68 -1.85
N LYS A 195 -29.40 -0.32 -1.04
CA LYS A 195 -30.39 -1.26 -0.47
C LYS A 195 -31.41 -0.57 0.42
N LYS A 196 -30.97 0.35 1.29
CA LYS A 196 -31.88 1.12 2.16
C LYS A 196 -32.82 2.03 1.36
N THR A 197 -32.36 2.62 0.26
CA THR A 197 -33.20 3.49 -0.57
C THR A 197 -34.35 2.73 -1.24
N LEU A 198 -34.15 1.45 -1.58
CA LEU A 198 -35.24 0.58 -2.06
C LEU A 198 -36.30 0.40 -0.97
N VAL A 199 -35.88 0.05 0.25
CA VAL A 199 -36.78 -0.09 1.40
C VAL A 199 -37.50 1.22 1.72
N ALA A 200 -36.80 2.35 1.63
CA ALA A 200 -37.40 3.67 1.83
C ALA A 200 -38.45 4.01 0.77
N THR A 201 -38.24 3.56 -0.48
CA THR A 201 -39.18 3.76 -1.58
C THR A 201 -40.45 2.92 -1.38
N GLU A 202 -40.32 1.64 -1.03
CA GLU A 202 -41.45 0.78 -0.67
C GLU A 202 -42.27 1.35 0.50
N ARG A 203 -41.58 1.84 1.53
CA ARG A 203 -42.21 2.50 2.66
C ARG A 203 -42.96 3.77 2.24
N ARG A 204 -42.38 4.59 1.37
CA ARG A 204 -43.01 5.80 0.84
C ARG A 204 -44.29 5.47 0.08
N GLU A 205 -44.28 4.45 -0.76
CA GLU A 205 -45.47 3.98 -1.46
C GLU A 205 -46.56 3.53 -0.47
N ALA A 206 -46.19 2.83 0.61
CA ALA A 206 -47.13 2.44 1.65
C ALA A 206 -47.76 3.66 2.37
N ILE A 207 -46.95 4.68 2.68
CA ILE A 207 -47.44 5.94 3.27
C ILE A 207 -48.41 6.64 2.31
N GLU A 208 -48.06 6.75 1.03
CA GLU A 208 -48.92 7.38 0.02
C GLU A 208 -50.25 6.63 -0.16
N GLN A 209 -50.22 5.30 -0.17
CA GLN A 209 -51.44 4.48 -0.24
C GLN A 209 -52.33 4.71 0.98
N GLU A 210 -51.77 4.81 2.19
CA GLU A 210 -52.55 5.04 3.40
C GLU A 210 -53.16 6.44 3.44
N ILE A 211 -52.40 7.47 3.03
CA ILE A 211 -52.91 8.83 2.86
C ILE A 211 -54.03 8.85 1.79
N ALA A 212 -53.87 8.14 0.68
CA ALA A 212 -54.90 8.06 -0.36
C ALA A 212 -56.19 7.37 0.13
N LYS A 213 -56.07 6.27 0.89
CA LYS A 213 -57.21 5.60 1.54
C LYS A 213 -57.89 6.55 2.52
N MET A 214 -57.13 7.26 3.35
CA MET A 214 -57.65 8.26 4.28
C MET A 214 -58.46 9.34 3.54
N LEU A 215 -57.90 9.92 2.47
CA LEU A 215 -58.57 10.93 1.66
C LEU A 215 -59.84 10.39 0.98
N SER A 216 -59.81 9.16 0.48
CA SER A 216 -61.00 8.49 -0.08
C SER A 216 -62.10 8.33 0.97
N ASN A 217 -61.72 7.87 2.17
CA ASN A 217 -62.66 7.69 3.27
C ASN A 217 -63.23 9.05 3.72
N PHE A 218 -62.44 10.11 3.78
CA PHE A 218 -62.93 11.46 4.09
C PHE A 218 -64.00 11.94 3.11
N ARG A 219 -63.87 11.61 1.82
CA ARG A 219 -64.88 11.96 0.79
C ARG A 219 -66.18 11.18 0.93
N GLN A 220 -66.14 10.00 1.55
CA GLN A 220 -67.31 9.13 1.73
C GLN A 220 -68.02 9.35 3.08
N MET A 221 -67.37 10.04 4.02
CA MET A 221 -67.93 10.31 5.34
C MET A 221 -69.16 11.21 5.25
N LYS A 222 -70.20 10.86 6.03
CA LYS A 222 -71.42 11.65 6.18
C LYS A 222 -71.45 12.31 7.55
N PRO A 223 -71.73 13.62 7.68
CA PRO A 223 -71.76 14.31 8.98
C PRO A 223 -72.69 13.67 10.01
N GLN A 224 -73.76 13.01 9.55
CA GLN A 224 -74.76 12.37 10.42
C GLN A 224 -74.25 11.06 11.06
N GLN A 225 -73.18 10.45 10.53
CA GLN A 225 -72.67 9.13 10.97
C GLN A 225 -71.46 9.26 11.92
N ARG A 226 -71.59 10.09 12.96
CA ARG A 226 -70.49 10.47 13.87
C ARG A 226 -69.71 9.28 14.45
N GLU A 227 -70.40 8.26 14.95
CA GLU A 227 -69.75 7.10 15.58
C GLU A 227 -68.97 6.27 14.56
N SER A 228 -69.55 6.02 13.38
CA SER A 228 -68.89 5.31 12.29
C SER A 228 -67.65 6.07 11.80
N ASN A 229 -67.78 7.38 11.58
CA ASN A 229 -66.67 8.25 11.18
C ASN A 229 -65.55 8.22 12.22
N SER A 230 -65.90 8.25 13.52
CA SER A 230 -64.90 8.23 14.60
C SER A 230 -64.06 6.94 14.62
N LYS A 231 -64.66 5.79 14.29
CA LYS A 231 -63.94 4.50 14.20
C LYS A 231 -62.93 4.51 13.04
N VAL A 232 -63.35 5.02 11.88
CA VAL A 232 -62.48 5.12 10.69
C VAL A 232 -61.35 6.13 10.91
N LEU A 233 -61.64 7.29 11.49
CA LEU A 233 -60.63 8.29 11.87
C LEU A 233 -59.63 7.72 12.90
N GLY A 234 -60.13 6.99 13.90
CA GLY A 234 -59.30 6.33 14.90
C GLY A 234 -58.35 5.30 14.32
N SER A 235 -58.79 4.51 13.32
CA SER A 235 -57.94 3.55 12.59
C SER A 235 -56.81 4.26 11.88
N HIS A 236 -57.12 5.23 11.00
CA HIS A 236 -56.09 5.97 10.27
C HIS A 236 -55.13 6.71 11.20
N ARG A 237 -55.60 7.19 12.35
CA ARG A 237 -54.73 7.81 13.36
C ARG A 237 -53.73 6.79 13.91
N SER A 238 -54.16 5.57 14.19
CA SER A 238 -53.26 4.50 14.64
C SER A 238 -52.25 4.16 13.56
N ASP A 239 -52.73 3.92 12.33
CA ASP A 239 -51.90 3.51 11.19
C ASP A 239 -50.85 4.57 10.84
N LEU A 240 -51.26 5.85 10.73
CA LEU A 240 -50.34 6.96 10.47
C LEU A 240 -49.38 7.21 11.64
N ASN A 241 -49.81 7.02 12.89
CA ASN A 241 -48.93 7.19 14.05
C ASN A 241 -47.88 6.07 14.14
N ASP A 242 -48.23 4.85 13.74
CA ASP A 242 -47.28 3.74 13.69
C ASP A 242 -46.27 3.94 12.56
N GLN A 243 -46.69 4.41 11.38
CA GLN A 243 -45.78 4.86 10.31
C GLN A 243 -44.88 6.02 10.78
N TRP A 244 -45.44 7.00 11.49
CA TRP A 244 -44.67 8.13 12.02
C TRP A 244 -43.60 7.66 12.98
N LYS A 245 -43.91 6.74 13.91
CA LYS A 245 -42.90 6.15 14.81
C LYS A 245 -41.79 5.41 14.06
N MET A 246 -42.12 4.72 12.96
CA MET A 246 -41.13 3.99 12.16
C MET A 246 -40.16 4.93 11.42
N VAL A 247 -40.64 6.08 10.95
CA VAL A 247 -39.81 7.07 10.25
C VAL A 247 -39.07 7.99 11.22
N SER A 248 -39.68 8.31 12.36
CA SER A 248 -39.15 9.28 13.31
C SER A 248 -37.98 8.70 14.12
N THR A 249 -36.76 8.88 13.62
CA THR A 249 -35.55 8.63 14.42
C THR A 249 -35.35 9.78 15.42
N ASP A 250 -34.64 9.51 16.52
CA ASP A 250 -34.35 10.55 17.53
C ASP A 250 -33.55 11.72 16.93
N GLN A 251 -32.66 11.44 15.96
CA GLN A 251 -31.92 12.44 15.20
C GLN A 251 -32.84 13.34 14.37
N LEU A 252 -33.78 12.76 13.62
CA LEU A 252 -34.75 13.52 12.81
C LEU A 252 -35.66 14.38 13.68
N ARG A 253 -36.14 13.84 14.82
CA ARG A 253 -36.94 14.61 15.78
C ARG A 253 -36.15 15.78 16.35
N GLN A 254 -34.89 15.56 16.70
CA GLN A 254 -34.02 16.62 17.20
C GLN A 254 -33.82 17.72 16.14
N MET A 255 -33.52 17.35 14.90
CA MET A 255 -33.39 18.29 13.77
C MET A 255 -34.67 19.11 13.53
N LEU A 256 -35.84 18.47 13.53
CA LEU A 256 -37.12 19.16 13.34
C LEU A 256 -37.46 20.08 14.52
N SER A 257 -37.03 19.73 15.73
CA SER A 257 -37.20 20.58 16.91
C SER A 257 -36.25 21.78 16.95
N GLN A 258 -35.20 21.80 16.11
CA GLN A 258 -34.29 22.93 16.06
C GLN A 258 -35.00 24.16 15.50
N GLN A 259 -35.10 25.20 16.33
CA GLN A 259 -35.63 26.48 15.90
C GLN A 259 -34.62 27.21 15.02
N VAL A 260 -35.06 27.58 13.82
CA VAL A 260 -34.33 28.48 12.93
C VAL A 260 -34.29 29.86 13.58
N SER A 261 -33.25 30.12 14.36
CA SER A 261 -33.10 31.40 15.06
C SER A 261 -32.76 32.49 14.04
N SER A 262 -33.71 33.41 13.82
CA SER A 262 -33.54 34.61 12.99
C SER A 262 -32.59 35.65 13.60
N GLN A 263 -32.16 35.42 14.84
CA GLN A 263 -31.41 36.36 15.68
C GLN A 263 -29.96 35.92 15.90
N GLN A 264 -29.37 35.22 14.94
CA GLN A 264 -27.97 34.81 15.00
C GLN A 264 -27.10 35.82 14.23
N PHE A 265 -26.28 36.57 14.96
CA PHE A 265 -25.20 37.38 14.40
C PHE A 265 -24.21 36.45 13.68
N GLY A 266 -24.33 36.33 12.36
CA GLY A 266 -23.46 35.53 11.52
C GLY A 266 -23.79 35.79 10.07
N GLY A 267 -22.78 36.15 9.26
CA GLY A 267 -22.98 36.57 7.86
C GLY A 267 -23.59 35.50 6.95
N GLU A 268 -23.57 35.76 5.65
CA GLU A 268 -24.17 34.97 4.55
C GLU A 268 -24.12 33.42 4.72
N ARG A 269 -23.00 32.89 5.23
CA ARG A 269 -22.81 31.45 5.50
C ARG A 269 -23.79 30.87 6.53
N ALA A 270 -24.09 31.60 7.60
CA ALA A 270 -25.04 31.16 8.63
C ALA A 270 -26.48 31.19 8.12
N GLN A 271 -26.81 32.19 7.30
CA GLN A 271 -28.11 32.28 6.62
C GLN A 271 -28.32 31.09 5.70
N LYS A 272 -27.34 30.75 4.85
CA LYS A 272 -27.40 29.58 3.96
C LYS A 272 -27.70 28.27 4.70
N MET A 273 -27.04 28.02 5.84
CA MET A 273 -27.29 26.81 6.64
C MET A 273 -28.69 26.77 7.26
N ASN A 274 -29.22 27.94 7.65
CA ASN A 274 -30.56 28.06 8.18
C ASN A 274 -31.61 27.86 7.07
N ASP A 275 -31.36 28.36 5.86
CA ASP A 275 -32.22 28.12 4.70
C ASP A 275 -32.23 26.63 4.35
N TRP A 276 -31.08 25.96 4.33
CA TRP A 276 -31.01 24.50 4.17
C TRP A 276 -31.77 23.72 5.24
N LEU A 277 -31.67 24.14 6.51
CA LEU A 277 -32.41 23.51 7.60
C LEU A 277 -33.92 23.70 7.40
N LYS A 278 -34.34 24.90 7.01
CA LYS A 278 -35.73 25.23 6.75
C LYS A 278 -36.29 24.44 5.57
N ASP A 279 -35.56 24.38 4.45
CA ASP A 279 -35.96 23.61 3.27
C ASP A 279 -36.14 22.14 3.68
N LEU A 280 -35.17 21.57 4.41
CA LEU A 280 -35.22 20.19 4.88
C LEU A 280 -36.39 19.93 5.86
N GLN A 281 -36.68 20.86 6.76
CA GLN A 281 -37.86 20.82 7.64
C GLN A 281 -39.19 20.90 6.86
N GLN A 282 -39.18 21.58 5.72
CA GLN A 282 -40.30 21.69 4.78
C GLN A 282 -40.31 20.59 3.72
N GLY A 283 -39.43 19.59 3.85
CA GLY A 283 -39.31 18.46 2.93
C GLY A 283 -38.87 18.85 1.53
N ASP A 284 -38.38 20.08 1.34
CA ASP A 284 -37.72 20.54 0.13
C ASP A 284 -36.23 20.21 0.23
N THR A 285 -35.75 19.43 -0.72
CA THR A 285 -34.38 18.91 -0.73
C THR A 285 -33.62 19.42 -1.96
N THR A 286 -34.23 20.31 -2.73
CA THR A 286 -33.68 20.79 -4.00
C THR A 286 -32.40 21.60 -3.79
N SER A 287 -32.38 22.50 -2.80
CA SER A 287 -31.21 23.33 -2.48
C SER A 287 -30.00 22.49 -2.08
N LEU A 288 -30.20 21.52 -1.19
CA LEU A 288 -29.18 20.58 -0.74
C LEU A 288 -28.67 19.66 -1.87
N GLN A 289 -29.58 19.16 -2.72
CA GLN A 289 -29.21 18.33 -3.87
C GLN A 289 -28.41 19.12 -4.90
N ASN A 290 -28.77 20.38 -5.14
CA ASN A 290 -28.05 21.28 -6.04
C ASN A 290 -26.63 21.54 -5.52
N GLU A 291 -26.47 21.82 -4.22
CA GLU A 291 -25.14 22.00 -3.62
C GLU A 291 -24.28 20.74 -3.75
N MET A 292 -24.88 19.55 -3.57
CA MET A 292 -24.18 18.28 -3.72
C MET A 292 -23.74 18.01 -5.16
N ASN A 293 -24.60 18.34 -6.15
CA ASN A 293 -24.24 18.22 -7.56
C ASN A 293 -23.15 19.22 -7.94
N ASP A 294 -23.25 20.46 -7.48
CA ASP A 294 -22.24 21.51 -7.68
C ASP A 294 -20.89 21.11 -7.04
N MET A 295 -20.88 20.42 -5.90
CA MET A 295 -19.66 19.83 -5.34
C MET A 295 -19.05 18.74 -6.24
N LYS A 296 -19.87 17.85 -6.82
CA LYS A 296 -19.39 16.81 -7.76
C LYS A 296 -18.83 17.43 -9.04
N GLU A 297 -19.54 18.40 -9.61
CA GLU A 297 -19.09 19.13 -10.80
C GLU A 297 -17.79 19.89 -10.52
N THR A 298 -17.69 20.58 -9.37
CA THR A 298 -16.45 21.27 -8.97
C THR A 298 -15.30 20.26 -8.80
N ALA A 299 -15.57 19.06 -8.25
CA ALA A 299 -14.56 18.00 -8.12
C ALA A 299 -14.10 17.48 -9.49
N GLU A 300 -15.02 17.24 -10.42
CA GLU A 300 -14.68 16.79 -11.78
C GLU A 300 -13.93 17.88 -12.55
N ALA A 301 -14.35 19.14 -12.45
CA ALA A 301 -13.66 20.28 -13.03
C ALA A 301 -12.23 20.40 -12.48
N MET A 302 -12.06 20.24 -11.16
CA MET A 302 -10.74 20.27 -10.51
C MET A 302 -9.82 19.16 -11.07
N LEU A 303 -10.33 17.93 -11.15
CA LEU A 303 -9.57 16.79 -11.64
C LEU A 303 -9.18 16.93 -13.12
N ASN A 304 -10.05 17.57 -13.93
CA ASN A 304 -9.83 17.80 -15.35
C ASN A 304 -9.13 19.13 -15.68
N ALA A 305 -8.93 20.02 -14.71
CA ALA A 305 -8.29 21.31 -14.90
C ALA A 305 -6.86 21.13 -15.42
N LYS A 306 -6.53 21.86 -16.50
CA LYS A 306 -5.22 21.78 -17.17
C LYS A 306 -4.15 22.60 -16.46
N SER A 307 -4.56 23.68 -15.78
CA SER A 307 -3.64 24.56 -15.07
C SER A 307 -3.62 24.27 -13.56
N PRO A 308 -2.44 24.34 -12.91
CA PRO A 308 -2.33 24.14 -11.47
C PRO A 308 -3.05 25.23 -10.66
N GLU A 309 -3.11 26.46 -11.17
CA GLU A 309 -3.80 27.58 -10.50
C GLU A 309 -5.32 27.39 -10.47
N GLU A 310 -5.93 27.05 -11.61
CA GLU A 310 -7.37 26.76 -11.71
C GLU A 310 -7.74 25.57 -10.84
N ARG A 311 -6.91 24.51 -10.86
CA ARG A 311 -7.10 23.34 -9.99
C ARG A 311 -7.08 23.74 -8.50
N LYS A 312 -6.15 24.59 -8.08
CA LYS A 312 -6.07 25.08 -6.69
C LYS A 312 -7.28 25.94 -6.32
N GLN A 313 -7.76 26.79 -7.23
CA GLN A 313 -8.98 27.58 -7.01
C GLN A 313 -10.21 26.68 -6.83
N LEU A 314 -10.40 25.71 -7.71
CA LEU A 314 -11.50 24.74 -7.64
C LEU A 314 -11.39 23.86 -6.38
N ALA A 315 -10.19 23.42 -6.00
CA ALA A 315 -9.95 22.68 -4.77
C ALA A 315 -10.35 23.51 -3.53
N ASN A 316 -9.98 24.79 -3.49
CA ASN A 316 -10.37 25.70 -2.40
C ASN A 316 -11.87 25.94 -2.35
N GLN A 317 -12.52 26.09 -3.51
CA GLN A 317 -13.97 26.23 -3.60
C GLN A 317 -14.68 24.97 -3.09
N LEU A 318 -14.25 23.79 -3.55
CA LEU A 318 -14.79 22.51 -3.12
C LEU A 318 -14.57 22.30 -1.61
N ARG A 319 -13.38 22.63 -1.09
CA ARG A 319 -13.08 22.56 0.35
C ARG A 319 -14.05 23.42 1.17
N ARG A 320 -14.35 24.64 0.72
CA ARG A 320 -15.31 25.53 1.41
C ARG A 320 -16.71 24.92 1.44
N LYS A 321 -17.20 24.43 0.30
CA LYS A 321 -18.51 23.77 0.16
C LYS A 321 -18.61 22.51 1.03
N LEU A 322 -17.57 21.67 1.03
CA LEU A 322 -17.50 20.47 1.89
C LEU A 322 -17.51 20.84 3.37
N GLN A 323 -16.80 21.90 3.77
CA GLN A 323 -16.79 22.38 5.14
C GLN A 323 -18.16 22.95 5.55
N ASP A 324 -18.83 23.67 4.65
CA ASP A 324 -20.19 24.15 4.85
C ASP A 324 -21.17 23.02 5.07
N MET A 325 -21.17 22.04 4.17
CA MET A 325 -22.04 20.88 4.28
C MET A 325 -21.72 20.04 5.51
N LYS A 326 -20.44 19.92 5.91
CA LYS A 326 -20.04 19.21 7.12
C LYS A 326 -20.55 19.90 8.38
N ARG A 327 -20.45 21.23 8.45
CA ARG A 327 -20.99 22.03 9.57
C ARG A 327 -22.50 21.93 9.64
N PHE A 328 -23.19 22.09 8.52
CA PHE A 328 -24.62 21.86 8.44
C PHE A 328 -25.00 20.45 8.94
N SER A 329 -24.32 19.44 8.41
CA SER A 329 -24.54 18.04 8.77
C SER A 329 -24.35 17.76 10.27
N SER A 330 -23.28 18.30 10.87
CA SER A 330 -22.95 18.04 12.27
C SER A 330 -23.71 18.91 13.28
N GLU A 331 -23.94 20.18 12.96
CA GLU A 331 -24.50 21.17 13.89
C GLU A 331 -26.02 21.33 13.74
N LYS A 332 -26.54 21.24 12.51
CA LYS A 332 -27.96 21.52 12.20
C LYS A 332 -28.74 20.24 11.95
N ALA A 333 -28.33 19.45 10.96
CA ALA A 333 -28.98 18.21 10.60
C ALA A 333 -28.69 17.04 11.57
N THR A 334 -27.65 17.15 12.40
CA THR A 334 -27.25 16.15 13.40
C THR A 334 -27.03 14.75 12.78
N SER A 335 -26.41 14.70 11.60
CA SER A 335 -26.18 13.49 10.79
C SER A 335 -24.69 13.07 10.80
N PRO A 336 -24.24 12.24 11.76
CA PRO A 336 -22.83 11.89 11.89
C PRO A 336 -22.27 11.13 10.67
N GLU A 337 -23.08 10.33 10.00
CA GLU A 337 -22.70 9.54 8.82
C GLU A 337 -22.36 10.46 7.63
N LEU A 338 -23.23 11.41 7.32
CA LEU A 338 -22.99 12.44 6.31
C LEU A 338 -21.77 13.30 6.67
N ALA A 339 -21.61 13.71 7.93
CA ALA A 339 -20.44 14.48 8.36
C ALA A 339 -19.12 13.69 8.19
N SER A 340 -19.14 12.38 8.46
CA SER A 340 -18.01 11.47 8.25
C SER A 340 -17.67 11.24 6.77
N ALA A 341 -18.69 11.09 5.91
CA ALA A 341 -18.49 11.00 4.46
C ALA A 341 -17.85 12.28 3.89
N LEU A 342 -18.30 13.46 4.34
CA LEU A 342 -17.73 14.75 3.95
C LEU A 342 -16.30 14.95 4.48
N ASP A 343 -15.99 14.44 5.69
CA ASP A 343 -14.63 14.44 6.23
C ASP A 343 -13.67 13.59 5.38
N ARG A 344 -14.11 12.40 4.97
CA ARG A 344 -13.36 11.55 4.04
C ARG A 344 -13.16 12.20 2.68
N ALA A 345 -14.20 12.86 2.14
CA ALA A 345 -14.09 13.63 0.91
C ALA A 345 -13.06 14.76 1.03
N MET A 346 -13.02 15.49 2.15
CA MET A 346 -12.00 16.53 2.39
C MET A 346 -10.59 15.96 2.45
N LYS A 347 -10.38 14.81 3.11
CA LYS A 347 -9.07 14.13 3.16
C LYS A 347 -8.60 13.70 1.76
N ALA A 348 -9.49 13.10 0.98
CA ALA A 348 -9.20 12.71 -0.40
C ALA A 348 -8.92 13.94 -1.30
N LEU A 349 -9.67 15.04 -1.08
CA LEU A 349 -9.43 16.31 -1.75
C LEU A 349 -8.05 16.90 -1.43
N GLU A 350 -7.64 16.87 -0.17
CA GLU A 350 -6.31 17.35 0.24
C GLU A 350 -5.20 16.55 -0.44
N ALA A 351 -5.33 15.21 -0.49
CA ALA A 351 -4.39 14.36 -1.21
C ALA A 351 -4.37 14.64 -2.72
N ALA A 352 -5.54 14.82 -3.35
CA ALA A 352 -5.65 15.14 -4.76
C ALA A 352 -5.10 16.53 -5.10
N ALA A 353 -5.25 17.51 -4.20
CA ALA A 353 -4.71 18.85 -4.37
C ALA A 353 -3.18 18.89 -4.18
N GLN A 354 -2.65 18.16 -3.19
CA GLN A 354 -1.20 18.04 -2.97
C GLN A 354 -0.48 17.38 -4.16
N ALA A 355 -1.15 16.44 -4.83
CA ALA A 355 -0.64 15.85 -6.07
C ALA A 355 -0.39 16.88 -7.18
N ALA A 356 -1.16 17.97 -7.18
CA ALA A 356 -1.04 19.00 -8.19
C ALA A 356 0.01 20.07 -7.88
N GLU A 357 0.28 20.36 -6.60
CA GLU A 357 1.26 21.37 -6.20
C GLU A 357 2.70 20.91 -6.39
N ASN A 358 2.97 19.60 -6.28
CA ASN A 358 4.33 19.08 -6.29
C ASN A 358 4.95 18.89 -7.68
N GLY A 359 4.18 18.97 -8.78
CA GLY A 359 4.68 18.93 -10.17
C GLY A 359 5.52 17.70 -10.54
N GLU A 360 5.03 16.84 -11.44
CA GLU A 360 5.71 15.63 -12.00
C GLU A 360 6.32 14.60 -11.01
N SER A 361 6.36 14.89 -9.71
CA SER A 361 7.06 14.12 -8.69
C SER A 361 6.12 13.32 -7.77
N MET A 362 4.81 13.40 -7.99
CA MET A 362 3.85 12.48 -7.38
C MET A 362 3.52 11.34 -8.32
N ASP A 363 3.45 10.13 -7.76
CA ASP A 363 3.10 8.92 -8.48
C ASP A 363 1.69 9.06 -9.12
N PRO A 364 1.54 8.92 -10.44
CA PRO A 364 0.26 9.05 -11.13
C PRO A 364 -0.83 8.14 -10.54
N GLU A 365 -0.42 6.98 -10.01
CA GLU A 365 -1.33 6.05 -9.35
C GLU A 365 -1.93 6.63 -8.06
N MET A 366 -1.17 7.44 -7.30
CA MET A 366 -1.70 8.09 -6.09
C MET A 366 -2.73 9.17 -6.44
N ALA A 367 -2.48 9.94 -7.50
CA ALA A 367 -3.42 10.97 -7.95
C ALA A 367 -4.75 10.35 -8.39
N GLU A 368 -4.69 9.21 -9.09
CA GLU A 368 -5.87 8.44 -9.49
C GLU A 368 -6.63 7.89 -8.27
N GLN A 369 -5.92 7.30 -7.30
CA GLN A 369 -6.53 6.80 -6.06
C GLN A 369 -7.18 7.92 -5.24
N ALA A 370 -6.56 9.10 -5.15
CA ALA A 370 -7.14 10.26 -4.48
C ALA A 370 -8.41 10.75 -5.18
N ALA A 371 -8.40 10.76 -6.52
CA ALA A 371 -9.55 11.12 -7.34
C ALA A 371 -10.71 10.12 -7.17
N GLU A 372 -10.42 8.82 -7.17
CA GLU A 372 -11.44 7.78 -6.91
C GLU A 372 -12.00 7.89 -5.49
N ALA A 373 -11.14 8.02 -4.47
CA ALA A 373 -11.56 8.18 -3.08
C ALA A 373 -12.46 9.42 -2.89
N LEU A 374 -12.15 10.53 -3.57
CA LEU A 374 -12.97 11.74 -3.57
C LEU A 374 -14.34 11.48 -4.21
N ARG A 375 -14.38 10.87 -5.40
CA ARG A 375 -15.63 10.56 -6.12
C ARG A 375 -16.53 9.65 -5.30
N GLU A 376 -15.99 8.56 -4.76
CA GLU A 376 -16.76 7.61 -3.95
C GLU A 376 -17.26 8.26 -2.66
N SER A 377 -16.44 9.08 -1.99
CA SER A 377 -16.87 9.80 -0.78
C SER A 377 -17.97 10.83 -1.05
N LEU A 378 -17.90 11.56 -2.18
CA LEU A 378 -18.96 12.49 -2.60
C LEU A 378 -20.24 11.77 -3.01
N GLN A 379 -20.12 10.61 -3.65
CA GLN A 379 -21.27 9.77 -4.00
C GLN A 379 -21.93 9.19 -2.75
N GLN A 380 -21.15 8.71 -1.79
CA GLN A 380 -21.68 8.29 -0.50
C GLN A 380 -22.36 9.45 0.23
N ALA A 381 -21.73 10.63 0.32
CA ALA A 381 -22.33 11.80 0.95
C ALA A 381 -23.66 12.18 0.29
N ALA A 382 -23.76 12.08 -1.05
CA ALA A 382 -25.01 12.28 -1.76
C ALA A 382 -26.08 11.22 -1.40
N GLY A 383 -25.68 9.96 -1.20
CA GLY A 383 -26.57 8.89 -0.75
C GLY A 383 -27.11 9.11 0.66
N GLU A 384 -26.25 9.46 1.62
CA GLU A 384 -26.65 9.76 3.01
C GLU A 384 -27.58 10.99 3.04
N LEU A 385 -27.26 12.03 2.25
CA LEU A 385 -28.12 13.21 2.09
C LEU A 385 -29.49 12.84 1.53
N LYS A 386 -29.54 11.95 0.52
CA LYS A 386 -30.79 11.46 -0.09
C LYS A 386 -31.63 10.63 0.88
N GLU A 387 -31.00 9.78 1.69
CA GLU A 387 -31.70 9.01 2.74
C GLU A 387 -32.34 9.97 3.76
N MET A 388 -31.56 10.95 4.25
CA MET A 388 -32.03 11.96 5.19
C MET A 388 -33.18 12.80 4.60
N ALA A 389 -33.00 13.29 3.38
CA ALA A 389 -34.00 14.01 2.60
C ALA A 389 -35.32 13.22 2.45
N SER A 390 -35.21 11.93 2.08
CA SER A 390 -36.37 11.05 1.95
C SER A 390 -37.11 10.90 3.27
N ASN A 391 -36.39 10.68 4.37
CA ASN A 391 -36.99 10.49 5.68
C ASN A 391 -37.65 11.79 6.19
N ALA A 392 -37.04 12.95 5.96
CA ALA A 392 -37.62 14.25 6.32
C ALA A 392 -38.93 14.52 5.56
N GLN A 393 -38.95 14.26 4.25
CA GLN A 393 -40.14 14.39 3.42
C GLN A 393 -41.26 13.42 3.84
N ASP A 394 -40.91 12.15 4.14
CA ASP A 394 -41.88 11.16 4.61
C ASP A 394 -42.50 11.60 5.96
N MET A 395 -41.68 12.15 6.87
CA MET A 395 -42.11 12.62 8.17
C MET A 395 -43.07 13.82 8.08
N GLN A 396 -42.75 14.81 7.25
CA GLN A 396 -43.63 15.96 7.03
C GLN A 396 -44.98 15.55 6.43
N ARG A 397 -44.99 14.64 5.45
CA ARG A 397 -46.24 14.13 4.87
C ARG A 397 -47.12 13.45 5.91
N LEU A 398 -46.51 12.69 6.82
CA LEU A 398 -47.22 12.06 7.93
C LEU A 398 -47.75 13.10 8.93
N GLU A 399 -46.99 14.16 9.22
CA GLU A 399 -47.44 15.26 10.07
C GLU A 399 -48.63 16.01 9.46
N GLU A 400 -48.56 16.35 8.17
CA GLU A 400 -49.65 16.98 7.43
C GLU A 400 -50.91 16.10 7.42
N ALA A 401 -50.75 14.79 7.21
CA ALA A 401 -51.84 13.82 7.24
C ALA A 401 -52.47 13.71 8.66
N LEU A 402 -51.65 13.64 9.70
CA LEU A 402 -52.11 13.61 11.09
C LEU A 402 -52.83 14.91 11.48
N ASP A 403 -52.36 16.07 11.02
CA ASP A 403 -53.02 17.35 11.28
C ASP A 403 -54.33 17.52 10.48
N ALA A 404 -54.39 16.99 9.25
CA ALA A 404 -55.65 16.89 8.51
C ALA A 404 -56.64 15.98 9.25
N LEU A 405 -56.17 14.86 9.80
CA LEU A 405 -56.98 13.92 10.57
C LEU A 405 -57.49 14.54 11.88
N ARG A 406 -56.65 15.26 12.62
CA ARG A 406 -57.07 16.02 13.83
C ARG A 406 -58.16 17.04 13.50
N ARG A 407 -58.04 17.74 12.37
CA ARG A 407 -59.08 18.65 11.88
C ARG A 407 -60.37 17.90 11.56
N ALA A 408 -60.29 16.77 10.86
CA ALA A 408 -61.46 15.94 10.56
C ALA A 408 -62.15 15.41 11.83
N GLU A 409 -61.39 14.97 12.85
CA GLU A 409 -61.94 14.58 14.16
C GLU A 409 -62.67 15.73 14.85
N SER A 410 -62.11 16.95 14.79
CA SER A 410 -62.74 18.13 15.38
C SER A 410 -64.06 18.48 14.69
N LEU A 411 -64.11 18.40 13.36
CA LEU A 411 -65.32 18.62 12.57
C LEU A 411 -66.38 17.55 12.87
N ASN A 412 -65.99 16.28 12.93
CA ASN A 412 -66.90 15.18 13.26
C ASN A 412 -67.50 15.29 14.68
N LYS A 413 -66.76 15.88 15.63
CA LYS A 413 -67.27 16.20 16.98
C LYS A 413 -68.27 17.35 16.98
N ASN A 414 -68.02 18.38 16.16
CA ASN A 414 -68.80 19.61 16.14
C ASN A 414 -70.09 19.51 15.28
N GLY A 415 -70.15 18.57 14.33
CA GLY A 415 -71.31 18.34 13.46
C GLY A 415 -71.10 18.82 12.05
#